data_AF-A0A494J8G5-F1
#
_entry.id   AF-A0A494J8G5-F1
#
_cell.length_a   1.000
_cell.length_b   1.000
_cell.length_c   1.000
_cell.angle_alpha   90.00
_cell.angle_beta   90.00
_cell.angle_gamma   90.00
#
_symmetry.space_group_name_H-M   'P 1'
#
loop_
_entity.id
_entity.type
_entity.pdbx_description
1 polymer ?
#
loop_
_entity_poly.entity_id
_entity_poly.type
_entity_poly.pdbx_seq_one_letter_code
_entity_poly.pdbx_strand_id
1 'polypeptide(L)'
;MEINRDLIREAMKEGYSFYQMNGKLVIRRAGGFKKGDLKNDPKYSKVTQNASEFGRCSRMGKLLRTALENELKNIQDTNIHRRVAKLLHDIMKHDPESQPGKKTTEKGLLNNEGLALMKGFQWNEHDTSAISFDSEKHSLEFVVFPKNAVQFSAEWKNIDTDMEQGTYQVIEQMLKIQPLDQKKKYSFKKRQEHPQNLMQFLIIHFFDKTGTEIPQSCHIEYIEAKSFMQSLF
;
A
#
# COMPACT_ATOMS: atom_id res chain seq x y z
N MET A 1 34.66 35.24 -8.44
CA MET A 1 35.11 34.25 -9.44
C MET A 1 34.03 34.20 -10.51
N GLU A 2 34.31 34.76 -11.67
CA GLU A 2 33.34 34.87 -12.75
C GLU A 2 33.18 33.50 -13.43
N ILE A 3 31.96 32.99 -13.50
CA ILE A 3 31.68 31.67 -14.07
C ILE A 3 31.80 31.78 -15.60
N ASN A 4 32.79 31.12 -16.18
CA ASN A 4 32.97 31.06 -17.64
C ASN A 4 31.83 30.22 -18.27
N ARG A 5 30.85 30.92 -18.84
CA ARG A 5 29.64 30.30 -19.42
C ARG A 5 29.93 29.45 -20.65
N ASP A 6 30.97 29.75 -21.40
CA ASP A 6 31.32 28.99 -22.60
C ASP A 6 31.95 27.65 -22.23
N LEU A 7 32.78 27.63 -21.18
CA LEU A 7 33.35 26.40 -20.63
C LEU A 7 32.26 25.47 -20.05
N ILE A 8 31.22 26.04 -19.43
CA ILE A 8 30.04 25.27 -18.98
C ILE A 8 29.29 24.67 -20.17
N ARG A 9 29.06 25.44 -21.23
CA ARG A 9 28.35 24.95 -22.42
C ARG A 9 29.11 23.82 -23.11
N GLU A 10 30.44 23.90 -23.16
CA GLU A 10 31.29 22.86 -23.74
C GLU A 10 31.27 21.59 -22.89
N ALA A 11 31.43 21.71 -21.56
CA ALA A 11 31.27 20.58 -20.65
C ALA A 11 29.87 19.95 -20.71
N MET A 12 28.81 20.74 -20.91
CA MET A 12 27.46 20.21 -21.12
C MET A 12 27.33 19.34 -22.37
N LYS A 13 28.04 19.68 -23.46
CA LYS A 13 28.10 18.84 -24.68
C LYS A 13 28.83 17.52 -24.45
N GLU A 14 29.81 17.50 -23.55
CA GLU A 14 30.50 16.27 -23.12
C GLU A 14 29.71 15.44 -22.08
N GLY A 15 28.48 15.84 -21.81
CA GLY A 15 27.57 15.15 -20.92
C GLY A 15 27.67 15.58 -19.45
N TYR A 16 28.34 16.67 -19.11
CA TYR A 16 28.29 17.19 -17.73
C TYR A 16 27.01 17.98 -17.47
N SER A 17 26.45 17.82 -16.27
CA SER A 17 25.30 18.56 -15.76
C SER A 17 25.72 19.31 -14.50
N PHE A 18 25.30 20.57 -14.41
CA PHE A 18 25.66 21.49 -13.33
C PHE A 18 24.38 21.90 -12.59
N TYR A 19 24.31 21.69 -11.28
CA TYR A 19 23.18 22.10 -10.46
C TYR A 19 23.61 22.48 -9.04
N GLN A 20 22.82 23.30 -8.37
CA GLN A 20 23.02 23.64 -6.97
C GLN A 20 22.33 22.62 -6.07
N MET A 21 23.03 22.09 -5.08
CA MET A 21 22.47 21.22 -4.04
C MET A 21 23.00 21.67 -2.68
N ASN A 22 22.10 22.03 -1.76
CA ASN A 22 22.44 22.54 -0.43
C ASN A 22 23.45 23.71 -0.46
N GLY A 23 23.28 24.65 -1.40
CA GLY A 23 24.15 25.83 -1.56
C GLY A 23 25.53 25.54 -2.17
N LYS A 24 25.81 24.30 -2.61
CA LYS A 24 27.05 23.91 -3.28
C LYS A 24 26.79 23.61 -4.76
N LEU A 25 27.71 24.04 -5.62
CA LEU A 25 27.71 23.63 -7.03
C LEU A 25 28.10 22.15 -7.13
N VAL A 26 27.19 21.34 -7.67
CA VAL A 26 27.40 19.93 -7.97
C VAL A 26 27.57 19.78 -9.48
N ILE A 27 28.63 19.07 -9.86
CA ILE A 27 28.92 18.71 -11.25
C ILE A 27 28.76 17.20 -11.35
N ARG A 28 27.91 16.75 -12.27
CA ARG A 28 27.67 15.33 -12.54
C ARG A 28 27.98 15.04 -14.00
N ARG A 29 28.83 14.07 -14.30
CA ARG A 29 28.90 13.51 -15.65
C ARG A 29 27.69 12.60 -15.88
N ALA A 30 27.06 12.70 -17.04
CA ALA A 30 25.99 11.81 -17.49
C ALA A 30 26.57 10.39 -17.55
N GLY A 31 26.33 9.64 -16.49
CA GLY A 31 26.57 8.21 -16.42
C GLY A 31 25.28 7.49 -16.81
N GLY A 32 25.38 6.59 -17.78
CA GLY A 32 24.32 5.71 -18.22
C GLY A 32 24.90 4.49 -18.92
N PHE A 33 24.15 3.39 -18.91
CA PHE A 33 24.48 2.18 -19.65
C PHE A 33 23.82 2.24 -21.03
N LYS A 34 24.40 1.59 -22.05
CA LYS A 34 23.63 1.31 -23.27
C LYS A 34 22.56 0.29 -22.90
N LYS A 35 21.37 0.39 -23.49
CA LYS A 35 20.21 -0.48 -23.14
C LYS A 35 20.55 -1.98 -23.18
N GLY A 36 21.49 -2.41 -24.03
CA GLY A 36 21.99 -3.78 -24.12
C GLY A 36 22.89 -4.22 -22.95
N ASP A 37 23.63 -3.28 -22.34
CA ASP A 37 24.56 -3.60 -21.24
C ASP A 37 23.80 -3.97 -19.97
N LEU A 38 22.63 -3.36 -19.72
CA LEU A 38 21.79 -3.65 -18.54
C LEU A 38 21.37 -5.12 -18.44
N LYS A 39 21.13 -5.75 -19.60
CA LYS A 39 20.65 -7.14 -19.68
C LYS A 39 21.81 -8.14 -19.60
N ASN A 40 22.97 -7.78 -20.15
CA ASN A 40 24.03 -8.74 -20.45
C ASN A 40 25.28 -8.58 -19.55
N ASP A 41 25.47 -7.43 -18.91
CA ASP A 41 26.66 -7.17 -18.09
C ASP A 41 26.39 -7.54 -16.60
N PRO A 42 27.16 -8.48 -16.01
CA PRO A 42 27.03 -8.88 -14.62
C PRO A 42 27.10 -7.72 -13.61
N LYS A 43 27.80 -6.62 -13.95
CA LYS A 43 27.92 -5.45 -13.06
C LYS A 43 26.58 -4.76 -12.81
N TYR A 44 25.59 -4.95 -13.68
CA TYR A 44 24.24 -4.39 -13.53
C TYR A 44 23.23 -5.38 -12.97
N SER A 45 23.63 -6.61 -12.64
CA SER A 45 22.73 -7.64 -12.10
C SER A 45 21.86 -7.13 -10.94
N LYS A 46 22.47 -6.45 -9.95
CA LYS A 46 21.76 -5.86 -8.81
C LYS A 46 20.79 -4.75 -9.21
N VAL A 47 21.14 -3.92 -10.19
CA VAL A 47 20.26 -2.86 -10.70
C VAL A 47 19.04 -3.47 -11.37
N THR A 48 19.25 -4.50 -12.20
CA THR A 48 18.18 -5.22 -12.91
C THR A 48 17.27 -5.98 -11.94
N GLN A 49 17.84 -6.64 -10.92
CA GLN A 49 17.09 -7.29 -9.84
C GLN A 49 16.19 -6.29 -9.11
N ASN A 50 16.77 -5.21 -8.61
CA ASN A 50 16.01 -4.17 -7.92
C ASN A 50 14.91 -3.60 -8.83
N ALA A 51 15.20 -3.29 -10.09
CA ALA A 51 14.22 -2.74 -11.02
C ALA A 51 13.02 -3.68 -11.24
N SER A 52 13.26 -4.99 -11.34
CA SER A 52 12.20 -6.00 -11.44
C SER A 52 11.31 -6.00 -10.20
N GLU A 53 11.93 -6.05 -9.02
CA GLU A 53 11.26 -6.03 -7.71
C GLU A 53 10.43 -4.74 -7.49
N PHE A 54 11.02 -3.57 -7.76
CA PHE A 54 10.31 -2.29 -7.72
C PHE A 54 9.12 -2.26 -8.68
N GLY A 55 9.27 -2.83 -9.89
CA GLY A 55 8.20 -2.91 -10.88
C GLY A 55 7.00 -3.71 -10.36
N ARG A 56 7.24 -4.83 -9.68
CA ARG A 56 6.18 -5.66 -9.08
C ARG A 56 5.49 -4.94 -7.93
N CYS A 57 6.26 -4.35 -7.01
CA CYS A 57 5.70 -3.54 -5.91
C CYS A 57 4.85 -2.38 -6.44
N SER A 58 5.28 -1.75 -7.53
CA SER A 58 4.53 -0.63 -8.14
C SER A 58 3.20 -1.08 -8.73
N ARG A 59 3.15 -2.27 -9.35
CA ARG A 59 1.90 -2.85 -9.87
C ARG A 59 0.95 -3.22 -8.74
N MET A 60 1.43 -3.91 -7.71
CA MET A 60 0.65 -4.23 -6.52
C MET A 60 0.13 -2.96 -5.83
N GLY A 61 0.97 -1.93 -5.71
CA GLY A 61 0.57 -0.65 -5.11
C GLY A 61 -0.43 0.13 -5.95
N LYS A 62 -0.43 -0.02 -7.28
CA LYS A 62 -1.50 0.50 -8.13
C LYS A 62 -2.80 -0.26 -7.87
N LEU A 63 -2.74 -1.60 -7.92
CA LEU A 63 -3.87 -2.49 -7.70
C LEU A 63 -4.57 -2.18 -6.38
N LEU A 64 -3.83 -2.16 -5.27
CA LEU A 64 -4.36 -1.85 -3.94
C LEU A 64 -5.06 -0.48 -3.88
N ARG A 65 -4.45 0.55 -4.46
CA ARG A 65 -5.04 1.89 -4.47
C ARG A 65 -6.27 2.00 -5.36
N THR A 66 -6.35 1.21 -6.42
CA THR A 66 -7.55 1.15 -7.26
C THR A 66 -8.65 0.34 -6.58
N ALA A 67 -8.32 -0.75 -5.91
CA ALA A 67 -9.29 -1.54 -5.15
C ALA A 67 -9.86 -0.78 -3.92
N LEU A 68 -9.07 0.11 -3.32
CA LEU A 68 -9.48 0.98 -2.19
C LEU A 68 -9.82 2.41 -2.63
N GLU A 69 -10.13 2.64 -3.91
CA GLU A 69 -10.20 4.00 -4.46
C GLU A 69 -11.28 4.86 -3.79
N ASN A 70 -12.43 4.28 -3.43
CA ASN A 70 -13.53 4.98 -2.78
C ASN A 70 -13.10 5.52 -1.41
N GLU A 71 -12.47 4.68 -0.60
CA GLU A 71 -12.02 5.03 0.74
C GLU A 71 -10.87 6.04 0.67
N LEU A 72 -9.91 5.83 -0.23
CA LEU A 72 -8.76 6.73 -0.38
C LEU A 72 -9.17 8.12 -0.87
N LYS A 73 -10.22 8.23 -1.69
CA LYS A 73 -10.82 9.52 -2.08
C LYS A 73 -11.46 10.22 -0.88
N ASN A 74 -12.11 9.49 0.02
CA ASN A 74 -12.66 10.07 1.25
C ASN A 74 -11.54 10.55 2.19
N ILE A 75 -10.47 9.77 2.33
CA ILE A 75 -9.31 10.06 3.19
C ILE A 75 -8.50 11.27 2.70
N GLN A 76 -8.35 11.45 1.38
CA GLN A 76 -7.63 12.59 0.76
C GLN A 76 -6.15 12.70 1.16
N ASP A 77 -5.49 11.59 1.49
CA ASP A 77 -4.06 11.58 1.75
C ASP A 77 -3.26 11.75 0.44
N THR A 78 -2.70 12.96 0.27
CA THR A 78 -1.85 13.32 -0.89
C THR A 78 -0.57 12.48 -1.02
N ASN A 79 -0.13 11.83 0.06
CA ASN A 79 1.09 11.02 0.11
C ASN A 79 0.83 9.51 0.06
N ILE A 80 -0.43 9.05 -0.03
CA ILE A 80 -0.77 7.63 0.06
C ILE A 80 0.00 6.76 -0.93
N HIS A 81 0.21 7.25 -2.16
CA HIS A 81 1.02 6.57 -3.18
C HIS A 81 2.42 6.23 -2.66
N ARG A 82 3.10 7.20 -2.05
CA ARG A 82 4.47 7.03 -1.54
C ARG A 82 4.49 6.10 -0.34
N ARG A 83 3.51 6.23 0.57
CA ARG A 83 3.42 5.41 1.79
C ARG A 83 3.16 3.94 1.43
N VAL A 84 2.21 3.67 0.53
CA VAL A 84 1.92 2.32 0.02
C VAL A 84 3.12 1.74 -0.73
N ALA A 85 3.79 2.52 -1.60
CA ALA A 85 4.98 2.04 -2.32
C ALA A 85 6.11 1.63 -1.36
N LYS A 86 6.34 2.42 -0.30
CA LYS A 86 7.32 2.08 0.75
C LYS A 86 6.91 0.82 1.51
N LEU A 87 5.65 0.74 1.94
CA LEU A 87 5.10 -0.43 2.65
C LEU A 87 5.36 -1.72 1.87
N LEU A 88 4.94 -1.77 0.60
CA LEU A 88 5.04 -3.00 -0.20
C LEU A 88 6.49 -3.40 -0.47
N HIS A 89 7.37 -2.42 -0.67
CA HIS A 89 8.79 -2.68 -0.84
C HIS A 89 9.43 -3.22 0.46
N ASP A 90 9.01 -2.73 1.62
CA ASP A 90 9.49 -3.24 2.90
C ASP A 90 8.94 -4.64 3.18
N ILE A 91 7.67 -4.91 2.89
CA ILE A 91 7.07 -6.27 2.97
C ILE A 91 7.79 -7.24 2.05
N MET A 92 8.04 -6.87 0.78
CA MET A 92 8.71 -7.73 -0.20
C MET A 92 10.10 -8.19 0.27
N LYS A 93 10.83 -7.38 1.05
CA LYS A 93 12.15 -7.80 1.58
C LYS A 93 12.03 -9.05 2.46
N HIS A 94 10.89 -9.22 3.11
CA HIS A 94 10.56 -10.36 3.95
C HIS A 94 10.10 -11.61 3.17
N ASP A 95 10.08 -11.58 1.82
CA ASP A 95 9.91 -12.80 1.01
C ASP A 95 11.04 -13.80 1.31
N PRO A 96 10.74 -14.95 1.94
CA PRO A 96 11.77 -15.88 2.40
C PRO A 96 12.23 -16.88 1.32
N GLU A 97 11.49 -16.99 0.21
CA GLU A 97 11.69 -18.07 -0.77
C GLU A 97 12.38 -17.60 -2.05
N SER A 98 12.06 -16.38 -2.49
CA SER A 98 12.46 -15.93 -3.82
C SER A 98 13.90 -15.42 -3.85
N GLN A 99 14.60 -15.73 -4.93
CA GLN A 99 15.91 -15.15 -5.24
C GLN A 99 15.83 -13.64 -5.48
N PRO A 100 16.93 -12.88 -5.27
CA PRO A 100 16.99 -11.46 -5.62
C PRO A 100 16.57 -11.19 -7.07
N GLY A 101 15.76 -10.15 -7.26
CA GLY A 101 15.09 -9.79 -8.52
C GLY A 101 13.80 -10.53 -8.79
N LYS A 102 13.50 -11.57 -7.99
CA LYS A 102 12.28 -12.38 -8.08
C LYS A 102 11.41 -12.31 -6.83
N LYS A 103 11.76 -11.50 -5.83
CA LYS A 103 10.91 -11.32 -4.65
C LYS A 103 9.55 -10.73 -4.99
N THR A 104 8.55 -11.09 -4.19
CA THR A 104 7.16 -10.60 -4.31
C THR A 104 6.61 -10.12 -2.98
N THR A 105 5.61 -9.24 -3.01
CA THR A 105 4.94 -8.78 -1.78
C THR A 105 4.12 -9.91 -1.17
N GLU A 106 3.49 -10.70 -2.03
CA GLU A 106 2.62 -11.83 -1.71
C GLU A 106 3.33 -12.84 -0.82
N LYS A 107 4.56 -13.24 -1.20
CA LYS A 107 5.39 -14.12 -0.38
C LYS A 107 5.94 -13.42 0.86
N GLY A 108 6.19 -12.11 0.79
CA GLY A 108 6.54 -11.32 1.97
C GLY A 108 5.43 -11.30 3.02
N LEU A 109 4.15 -11.31 2.62
CA LEU A 109 3.00 -11.40 3.52
C LEU A 109 2.85 -12.76 4.21
N LEU A 110 3.47 -13.82 3.67
CA LEU A 110 3.51 -15.15 4.32
C LEU A 110 4.46 -15.18 5.53
N ASN A 111 5.38 -14.21 5.61
CA ASN A 111 6.29 -14.05 6.73
C ASN A 111 5.65 -13.15 7.81
N ASN A 112 5.88 -13.49 9.09
CA ASN A 112 5.28 -12.79 10.23
C ASN A 112 5.67 -11.31 10.29
N GLU A 113 6.92 -10.96 10.00
CA GLU A 113 7.39 -9.57 9.99
C GLU A 113 6.76 -8.79 8.83
N GLY A 114 6.68 -9.37 7.64
CA GLY A 114 5.97 -8.78 6.50
C GLY A 114 4.48 -8.58 6.76
N LEU A 115 3.82 -9.56 7.39
CA LEU A 115 2.44 -9.46 7.83
C LEU A 115 2.23 -8.35 8.86
N ALA A 116 3.14 -8.23 9.83
CA ALA A 116 3.09 -7.18 10.85
C ALA A 116 3.20 -5.77 10.24
N LEU A 117 4.01 -5.59 9.19
CA LEU A 117 4.10 -4.33 8.46
C LEU A 117 2.75 -3.94 7.83
N MET A 118 2.05 -4.88 7.19
CA MET A 118 0.74 -4.61 6.58
C MET A 118 -0.33 -4.28 7.65
N LYS A 119 -0.37 -5.06 8.75
CA LYS A 119 -1.28 -4.82 9.87
C LYS A 119 -1.04 -3.48 10.56
N GLY A 120 0.22 -3.07 10.68
CA GLY A 120 0.61 -1.81 11.29
C GLY A 120 0.51 -0.59 10.37
N PHE A 121 0.10 -0.76 9.11
CA PHE A 121 0.02 0.35 8.18
C PHE A 121 -1.19 1.25 8.48
N GLN A 122 -0.92 2.52 8.77
CA GLN A 122 -1.96 3.51 8.99
C GLN A 122 -2.51 4.02 7.65
N TRP A 123 -3.61 3.47 7.17
CA TRP A 123 -4.23 3.88 5.91
C TRP A 123 -4.74 5.33 5.92
N ASN A 124 -5.32 5.75 7.05
CA ASN A 124 -5.84 7.09 7.26
C ASN A 124 -5.11 7.78 8.41
N GLU A 125 -4.30 8.80 8.10
CA GLU A 125 -3.57 9.60 9.10
C GLU A 125 -4.49 10.58 9.87
N HIS A 126 -5.71 10.79 9.37
CA HIS A 126 -6.74 11.62 10.01
C HIS A 126 -7.70 10.82 10.88
N ASP A 127 -7.58 9.49 10.89
CA ASP A 127 -8.46 8.63 11.67
C ASP A 127 -8.29 8.92 13.17
N THR A 128 -9.38 9.35 13.79
CA THR A 128 -9.47 9.64 15.23
C THR A 128 -10.28 8.58 15.97
N SER A 129 -10.79 7.58 15.25
CA SER A 129 -11.46 6.46 15.86
C SER A 129 -10.44 5.58 16.58
N ALA A 130 -10.87 4.97 17.68
CA ALA A 130 -10.11 3.93 18.34
C ALA A 130 -10.99 2.70 18.34
N ILE A 131 -10.67 1.77 17.46
CA ILE A 131 -11.47 0.59 17.17
C ILE A 131 -10.58 -0.64 17.36
N SER A 132 -11.13 -1.68 17.97
CA SER A 132 -10.50 -2.99 18.02
C SER A 132 -11.44 -4.05 17.44
N PHE A 133 -10.94 -4.84 16.50
CA PHE A 133 -11.64 -5.99 15.97
C PHE A 133 -11.23 -7.28 16.71
N ASP A 134 -12.21 -7.94 17.33
CA ASP A 134 -12.05 -9.29 17.87
C ASP A 134 -12.39 -10.30 16.76
N SER A 135 -11.35 -10.92 16.21
CA SER A 135 -11.47 -11.87 15.10
C SER A 135 -12.15 -13.17 15.48
N GLU A 136 -12.05 -13.61 16.73
CA GLU A 136 -12.71 -14.83 17.21
C GLU A 136 -14.21 -14.58 17.35
N LYS A 137 -14.56 -13.47 17.99
CA LYS A 137 -15.96 -13.10 18.26
C LYS A 137 -16.63 -12.37 17.09
N HIS A 138 -15.87 -12.06 16.03
CA HIS A 138 -16.33 -11.27 14.89
C HIS A 138 -17.04 -9.99 15.34
N SER A 139 -16.42 -9.30 16.30
CA SER A 139 -17.02 -8.12 16.93
C SER A 139 -16.10 -6.93 16.90
N LEU A 140 -16.67 -5.76 16.63
CA LEU A 140 -15.99 -4.48 16.75
C LEU A 140 -16.26 -3.89 18.12
N GLU A 141 -15.20 -3.40 18.75
CA GLU A 141 -15.28 -2.61 19.96
C GLU A 141 -14.78 -1.19 19.69
N PHE A 142 -15.63 -0.20 19.96
CA PHE A 142 -15.31 1.21 19.80
C PHE A 142 -14.92 1.82 21.15
N VAL A 143 -13.70 2.32 21.22
CA VAL A 143 -13.19 3.09 22.37
C VAL A 143 -13.49 4.57 22.18
N VAL A 144 -13.28 5.08 20.97
CA VAL A 144 -13.51 6.49 20.58
C VAL A 144 -14.24 6.53 19.25
N PHE A 145 -15.28 7.36 19.18
CA PHE A 145 -16.00 7.68 17.95
C PHE A 145 -15.45 8.96 17.31
N PRO A 146 -15.37 9.04 15.97
CA PRO A 146 -15.07 10.30 15.30
C PRO A 146 -16.06 11.41 15.65
N LYS A 147 -15.59 12.65 15.63
CA LYS A 147 -16.42 13.82 15.94
C LYS A 147 -17.61 13.89 14.96
N ASN A 148 -18.80 14.17 15.51
CA ASN A 148 -20.08 14.29 14.79
C ASN A 148 -20.64 12.98 14.19
N ALA A 149 -19.97 11.85 14.36
CA ALA A 149 -20.49 10.55 13.93
C ALA A 149 -21.69 10.15 14.80
N VAL A 150 -22.79 9.76 14.15
CA VAL A 150 -23.99 9.21 14.82
C VAL A 150 -24.34 7.81 14.30
N GLN A 151 -23.75 7.41 13.17
CA GLN A 151 -23.94 6.13 12.52
C GLN A 151 -22.60 5.65 11.97
N PHE A 152 -22.46 4.34 11.82
CA PHE A 152 -21.36 3.73 11.10
C PHE A 152 -21.86 2.60 10.20
N SER A 153 -21.15 2.35 9.11
CA SER A 153 -21.21 1.07 8.39
C SER A 153 -19.88 0.37 8.54
N ALA A 154 -19.91 -0.95 8.38
CA ALA A 154 -18.70 -1.74 8.28
C ALA A 154 -18.76 -2.55 6.99
N GLU A 155 -17.61 -2.82 6.40
CA GLU A 155 -17.46 -3.39 5.07
C GLU A 155 -16.30 -4.38 5.11
N TRP A 156 -16.53 -5.58 4.59
CA TRP A 156 -15.43 -6.47 4.24
C TRP A 156 -15.07 -6.26 2.78
N LYS A 157 -13.81 -5.92 2.52
CA LYS A 157 -13.27 -5.81 1.18
C LYS A 157 -12.16 -6.83 0.97
N ASN A 158 -12.44 -7.79 0.10
CA ASN A 158 -11.52 -8.86 -0.26
C ASN A 158 -10.91 -8.53 -1.61
N ILE A 159 -9.59 -8.58 -1.69
CA ILE A 159 -8.82 -8.29 -2.90
C ILE A 159 -8.05 -9.55 -3.27
N ASP A 160 -8.51 -10.18 -4.35
CA ASP A 160 -7.80 -11.26 -5.04
C ASP A 160 -6.94 -10.65 -6.14
N THR A 161 -5.68 -11.05 -6.22
CA THR A 161 -4.72 -10.51 -7.18
C THR A 161 -4.12 -11.62 -8.00
N ASP A 162 -4.26 -11.53 -9.31
CA ASP A 162 -3.47 -12.33 -10.25
C ASP A 162 -2.35 -11.45 -10.78
N MET A 163 -1.16 -11.64 -10.23
CA MET A 163 0.02 -10.85 -10.59
C MET A 163 0.72 -11.34 -11.86
N GLU A 164 0.41 -12.55 -12.34
CA GLU A 164 0.88 -13.02 -13.65
C GLU A 164 0.14 -12.31 -14.77
N GLN A 165 -1.18 -12.18 -14.65
CA GLN A 165 -2.04 -11.47 -15.59
C GLN A 165 -2.12 -9.97 -15.29
N GLY A 166 -1.70 -9.54 -14.10
CA GLY A 166 -1.80 -8.15 -13.64
C GLY A 166 -3.23 -7.70 -13.41
N THR A 167 -4.11 -8.62 -13.04
CA THR A 167 -5.54 -8.39 -12.81
C THR A 167 -5.88 -8.53 -11.33
N TYR A 168 -7.07 -8.09 -10.96
CA TYR A 168 -7.59 -8.24 -9.61
C TYR A 168 -9.10 -8.35 -9.62
N GLN A 169 -9.63 -8.98 -8.57
CA GLN A 169 -11.06 -8.99 -8.27
C GLN A 169 -11.28 -8.45 -6.88
N VAL A 170 -12.30 -7.60 -6.73
CA VAL A 170 -12.73 -7.07 -5.44
C VAL A 170 -14.09 -7.64 -5.12
N ILE A 171 -14.21 -8.23 -3.93
CA ILE A 171 -15.48 -8.70 -3.40
C ILE A 171 -15.78 -7.90 -2.14
N GLU A 172 -16.86 -7.14 -2.20
CA GLU A 172 -17.34 -6.29 -1.12
C GLU A 172 -18.54 -6.96 -0.43
N GLN A 173 -18.49 -7.04 0.89
CA GLN A 173 -19.60 -7.48 1.71
C GLN A 173 -19.91 -6.38 2.73
N MET A 174 -20.90 -5.56 2.40
CA MET A 174 -21.41 -4.51 3.27
C MET A 174 -22.13 -5.11 4.48
N LEU A 175 -21.78 -4.65 5.67
CA LEU A 175 -22.48 -4.93 6.91
C LEU A 175 -23.52 -3.82 7.13
N LYS A 176 -24.60 -4.13 7.85
CA LYS A 176 -25.68 -3.16 8.07
C LYS A 176 -25.15 -1.90 8.75
N ILE A 177 -25.60 -0.74 8.29
CA ILE A 177 -25.44 0.54 8.99
C ILE A 177 -26.06 0.39 10.39
N GLN A 178 -25.31 0.79 11.41
CA GLN A 178 -25.74 0.74 12.80
C GLN A 178 -25.64 2.13 13.42
N PRO A 179 -26.61 2.51 14.26
CA PRO A 179 -26.48 3.72 15.06
C PRO A 179 -25.31 3.56 16.03
N LEU A 180 -24.56 4.63 16.23
CA LEU A 180 -23.60 4.73 17.33
C LEU A 180 -24.39 4.98 18.62
N ASP A 181 -24.94 3.91 19.17
CA ASP A 181 -25.56 3.89 20.49
C ASP A 181 -24.50 3.64 21.58
N GLN A 182 -24.85 3.82 22.85
CA GLN A 182 -23.92 3.67 23.99
C GLN A 182 -23.29 2.26 24.08
N LYS A 183 -23.72 1.30 23.25
CA LYS A 183 -23.13 -0.02 23.15
C LYS A 183 -21.84 0.09 22.35
N LYS A 184 -20.72 0.01 23.06
CA LYS A 184 -19.39 0.03 22.45
C LYS A 184 -19.06 -1.24 21.64
N LYS A 185 -19.93 -2.25 21.59
CA LYS A 185 -19.64 -3.57 21.01
C LYS A 185 -20.70 -4.00 20.01
N TYR A 186 -20.27 -4.37 18.81
CA TYR A 186 -21.14 -4.77 17.70
C TYR A 186 -20.66 -6.08 17.09
N SER A 187 -21.54 -7.07 16.99
CA SER A 187 -21.25 -8.37 16.38
C SER A 187 -21.70 -8.42 14.93
N PHE A 188 -20.90 -9.05 14.08
CA PHE A 188 -21.17 -9.20 12.65
C PHE A 188 -21.36 -10.65 12.26
N LYS A 189 -22.05 -10.86 11.13
CA LYS A 189 -22.10 -12.19 10.53
C LYS A 189 -20.68 -12.65 10.22
N LYS A 190 -20.44 -13.94 10.42
CA LYS A 190 -19.20 -14.59 10.01
C LYS A 190 -18.94 -14.26 8.55
N ARG A 191 -17.70 -13.85 8.29
CA ARG A 191 -17.14 -13.59 6.97
C ARG A 191 -17.30 -14.83 6.09
N GLN A 192 -17.60 -14.63 4.80
CA GLN A 192 -17.48 -15.72 3.81
C GLN A 192 -16.00 -16.02 3.54
N GLU A 193 -15.63 -17.29 3.64
CA GLU A 193 -14.31 -17.74 3.17
C GLU A 193 -14.31 -17.76 1.65
N HIS A 194 -13.27 -17.16 1.06
CA HIS A 194 -13.00 -17.27 -0.36
C HIS A 194 -11.66 -17.96 -0.54
N PRO A 195 -11.58 -18.97 -1.43
CA PRO A 195 -10.40 -19.83 -1.55
C PRO A 195 -9.17 -19.13 -2.14
N GLN A 196 -9.29 -17.90 -2.65
CA GLN A 196 -8.22 -17.20 -3.41
C GLN A 196 -7.93 -15.77 -2.91
N ASN A 197 -8.32 -15.40 -1.69
CA ASN A 197 -8.07 -14.03 -1.21
C ASN A 197 -6.60 -13.80 -0.82
N LEU A 198 -5.90 -12.92 -1.55
CA LEU A 198 -4.58 -12.45 -1.11
C LEU A 198 -4.69 -11.45 0.05
N MET A 199 -5.69 -10.55 0.02
CA MET A 199 -5.78 -9.46 1.01
C MET A 199 -7.21 -9.22 1.45
N GLN A 200 -7.39 -9.05 2.76
CA GLN A 200 -8.69 -8.76 3.36
C GLN A 200 -8.61 -7.53 4.25
N PHE A 201 -9.54 -6.61 4.00
CA PHE A 201 -9.69 -5.38 4.74
C PHE A 201 -11.05 -5.33 5.42
N LEU A 202 -11.05 -4.84 6.66
CA LEU A 202 -12.24 -4.36 7.34
C LEU A 202 -12.25 -2.85 7.26
N ILE A 203 -13.29 -2.29 6.70
CA ILE A 203 -13.44 -0.86 6.47
C ILE A 203 -14.64 -0.38 7.26
N ILE A 204 -14.49 0.73 7.97
CA ILE A 204 -15.57 1.33 8.77
C ILE A 204 -15.74 2.77 8.33
N HIS A 205 -16.94 3.06 7.85
CA HIS A 205 -17.34 4.40 7.42
C HIS A 205 -18.22 5.03 8.48
N PHE A 206 -18.06 6.33 8.70
CA PHE A 206 -18.82 7.07 9.70
C PHE A 206 -19.70 8.13 9.05
N PHE A 207 -20.91 8.28 9.56
CA PHE A 207 -21.92 9.15 9.00
C PHE A 207 -22.44 10.14 10.06
N ASP A 208 -22.71 11.35 9.61
CA ASP A 208 -23.31 12.39 10.43
C ASP A 208 -24.84 12.24 10.53
N LYS A 209 -25.49 13.15 11.28
CA LYS A 209 -26.95 13.16 11.47
C LYS A 209 -27.78 13.31 10.20
N THR A 210 -27.17 13.72 9.09
CA THR A 210 -27.81 13.85 7.79
C THR A 210 -27.69 12.56 6.96
N GLY A 211 -26.93 11.58 7.44
CA GLY A 211 -26.60 10.36 6.70
C GLY A 211 -25.45 10.57 5.71
N THR A 212 -24.73 11.69 5.78
CA THR A 212 -23.58 11.97 4.92
C THR A 212 -22.31 11.39 5.55
N GLU A 213 -21.49 10.72 4.73
CA GLU A 213 -20.20 10.20 5.19
C GLU A 213 -19.28 11.36 5.62
N ILE A 214 -18.69 11.25 6.80
CA ILE A 214 -17.81 12.26 7.36
C ILE A 214 -16.47 12.17 6.61
N PRO A 215 -16.00 13.26 5.96
CA PRO A 215 -14.73 13.24 5.27
C PRO A 215 -13.57 12.86 6.20
N GLN A 216 -12.61 12.10 5.67
CA GLN A 216 -11.38 11.71 6.38
C GLN A 216 -11.61 10.88 7.66
N SER A 217 -12.80 10.35 7.88
CA SER A 217 -13.14 9.62 9.12
C SER A 217 -13.03 8.10 8.99
N CYS A 218 -12.84 7.57 7.77
CA CYS A 218 -12.82 6.14 7.50
C CYS A 218 -11.70 5.42 8.27
N HIS A 219 -12.03 4.29 8.90
CA HIS A 219 -11.04 3.35 9.44
C HIS A 219 -10.83 2.21 8.46
N ILE A 220 -9.58 1.80 8.24
CA ILE A 220 -9.22 0.66 7.39
C ILE A 220 -8.24 -0.21 8.16
N GLU A 221 -8.63 -1.45 8.40
CA GLU A 221 -7.81 -2.44 9.10
C GLU A 221 -7.53 -3.63 8.19
N TYR A 222 -6.28 -4.09 8.14
CA TYR A 222 -5.93 -5.32 7.46
C TYR A 222 -6.04 -6.50 8.43
N ILE A 223 -6.85 -7.52 8.10
CA ILE A 223 -7.17 -8.61 9.03
C ILE A 223 -6.28 -9.83 8.82
N GLU A 224 -6.31 -10.48 7.64
CA GLU A 224 -5.48 -11.66 7.36
C GLU A 224 -5.53 -12.07 5.87
N ALA A 225 -4.40 -12.55 5.34
CA ALA A 225 -4.37 -13.40 4.15
C ALA A 225 -4.46 -14.87 4.61
N LYS A 226 -5.64 -15.51 4.59
CA LYS A 226 -5.72 -16.96 4.85
C LYS A 226 -5.66 -17.74 3.53
N SER A 227 -4.52 -18.40 3.36
CA SER A 227 -4.14 -19.54 2.49
C SER A 227 -4.05 -19.35 0.97
N PHE A 228 -2.85 -19.01 0.49
CA PHE A 228 -2.29 -19.44 -0.79
C PHE A 228 -1.86 -20.95 -0.77
N MET A 229 -1.97 -21.61 0.37
CA MET A 229 -1.35 -22.93 0.66
C MET A 229 -2.31 -24.13 0.60
N GLN A 230 -3.55 -23.98 0.15
CA GLN A 230 -4.46 -25.14 -0.02
C GLN A 230 -4.62 -25.59 -1.49
N SER A 231 -4.02 -24.93 -2.46
CA SER A 231 -4.11 -25.31 -3.88
C SER A 231 -2.78 -25.78 -4.51
N LEU A 232 -1.78 -26.11 -3.69
CA LEU A 232 -0.47 -26.60 -4.16
C LEU A 232 -0.11 -28.01 -3.64
N PHE A 233 -1.11 -28.78 -3.17
CA PHE A 233 -1.02 -30.23 -2.99
C PHE A 233 -2.25 -30.91 -3.59
#